data_AF-A0A6A0QYV5-F1
#
_entry.id   AF-A0A6A0QYV5-F1
#
_cell.length_a   1.000
_cell.length_b   1.000
_cell.length_c   1.000
_cell.angle_alpha   90.00
_cell.angle_beta   90.00
_cell.angle_gamma   90.00
#
_symmetry.space_group_name_H-M   'P 1'
#
loop_
_entity.id
_entity.type
_entity.pdbx_description
1 polymer ?
#
loop_
_entity_poly.entity_id
_entity_poly.type
_entity_poly.pdbx_seq_one_letter_code
_entity_poly.pdbx_strand_id
1 'polypeptide(L)'
;MKYQFTQGYEAICKELELLKSDCRDILKYPNVKSEDDIFKLTDQWEEKVEKCIKQHLKPIPEFLVDNFKYSSLTRLSDRLEFSYGWLKNTDDKDEMYKDIINSKLQSLQRFQDYLLILNNNHEKPQDKINTIQDKTDYILAKLYLVFNDHFYSIEYLLELGDISYRNKEPFELAESLYKKGYVAVADEYNKKQMIQLTVKGASYVERKKKSTEKKRALKHEKELNEKVDIVIEKLQKLGYGQEIIFEEIEELKSLSGKLKKKTWIQLLKGKVIDLAIDQVINKETASYILETLSEGASKLLKS
;
A
#
# COMPACT_ATOMS: atom_id res chain seq x y z
N MET A 1 -8.64 1.61 13.32
CA MET A 1 -7.33 2.20 13.02
C MET A 1 -6.87 3.04 14.18
N LYS A 2 -5.85 2.53 14.86
CA LYS A 2 -5.28 3.06 16.10
C LYS A 2 -4.57 4.40 15.91
N TYR A 3 -3.79 4.57 14.85
CA TYR A 3 -2.97 5.75 14.55
C TYR A 3 -3.57 6.58 13.41
N GLN A 4 -3.44 7.90 13.49
CA GLN A 4 -3.98 8.84 12.49
C GLN A 4 -3.01 10.01 12.24
N PHE A 5 -2.99 10.49 10.99
CA PHE A 5 -2.29 11.72 10.61
C PHE A 5 -3.12 12.95 10.97
N THR A 6 -2.53 13.92 11.68
CA THR A 6 -3.23 15.15 12.11
C THR A 6 -3.38 16.15 10.97
N GLN A 7 -2.41 16.22 10.06
CA GLN A 7 -2.37 17.16 8.93
C GLN A 7 -2.27 16.42 7.56
N GLY A 8 -2.50 15.11 7.57
CA GLY A 8 -2.38 14.25 6.39
C GLY A 8 -0.95 13.72 6.14
N TYR A 9 -0.85 12.62 5.39
CA TYR A 9 0.42 11.95 5.10
C TYR A 9 1.40 12.82 4.30
N GLU A 10 0.91 13.66 3.39
CA GLU A 10 1.78 14.51 2.58
C GLU A 10 2.48 15.61 3.40
N ALA A 11 1.84 16.10 4.46
CA ALA A 11 2.40 17.17 5.31
C ALA A 11 3.65 16.67 6.06
N ILE A 12 3.53 15.52 6.72
CA ILE A 12 4.67 14.89 7.41
C ILE A 12 5.78 14.52 6.41
N CYS A 13 5.45 14.00 5.21
CA CYS A 13 6.47 13.66 4.22
C CYS A 13 7.31 14.87 3.80
N LYS A 14 6.68 16.04 3.59
CA LYS A 14 7.40 17.27 3.24
C LYS A 14 8.38 17.69 4.33
N GLU A 15 7.97 17.64 5.60
CA GLU A 15 8.85 17.96 6.72
C GLU A 15 9.99 16.95 6.88
N LEU A 16 9.73 15.65 6.70
CA LEU A 16 10.76 14.63 6.76
C LEU A 16 11.80 14.76 5.64
N GLU A 17 11.41 15.20 4.44
CA GLU A 17 12.37 15.49 3.36
C GLU A 17 13.28 16.68 3.69
N LEU A 18 12.76 17.71 4.35
CA LEU A 18 13.59 18.81 4.87
C LEU A 18 14.59 18.28 5.91
N LEU A 19 14.11 17.46 6.86
CA LEU A 19 14.98 16.85 7.88
C LEU A 19 16.02 15.90 7.26
N LYS A 20 15.71 15.23 6.16
CA LYS A 20 16.66 14.41 5.40
C LYS A 20 17.77 15.26 4.79
N SER A 21 17.44 16.45 4.27
CA SER A 21 18.42 17.43 3.80
C SER A 21 19.28 17.93 4.96
N ASP A 22 18.65 18.36 6.06
CA ASP A 22 19.35 18.84 7.27
C ASP A 22 20.37 17.80 7.76
N CYS A 23 20.02 16.51 7.77
CA CYS A 23 20.92 15.43 8.18
C CYS A 23 22.17 15.33 7.29
N ARG A 24 22.00 15.41 5.96
CA ARG A 24 23.11 15.38 5.00
C ARG A 24 24.03 16.58 5.13
N ASP A 25 23.46 17.73 5.50
CA ASP A 25 24.19 18.98 5.64
C ASP A 25 24.99 19.06 6.95
N ILE A 26 24.81 18.12 7.89
CA ILE A 26 25.60 18.03 9.12
C ILE A 26 27.10 18.05 8.81
N LEU A 27 27.54 17.26 7.83
CA LEU A 27 28.96 17.17 7.45
C LEU A 27 29.50 18.44 6.76
N LYS A 28 28.63 19.35 6.32
CA LYS A 28 29.01 20.60 5.65
C LYS A 28 29.16 21.76 6.61
N TYR A 29 28.76 21.61 7.88
CA TYR A 29 28.85 22.71 8.83
C TYR A 29 30.32 23.03 9.15
N PRO A 30 30.73 24.31 9.04
CA PRO A 30 32.12 24.74 9.27
C PRO A 30 32.60 24.54 10.72
N ASN A 31 31.69 24.19 11.62
CA ASN A 31 31.93 23.97 13.05
C ASN A 31 32.10 22.49 13.42
N VAL A 32 31.96 21.56 12.47
CA VAL A 32 32.32 20.15 12.71
C VAL A 32 33.83 20.05 12.75
N LYS A 33 34.38 20.11 13.97
CA LYS A 33 35.83 20.03 14.20
C LYS A 33 36.20 18.85 15.07
N SER A 34 35.21 18.20 15.67
CA SER A 34 35.35 17.07 16.56
C SER A 34 34.20 16.07 16.41
N GLU A 35 34.42 14.88 16.94
CA GLU A 35 33.40 13.83 17.03
C GLU A 35 32.22 14.25 17.92
N ASP A 36 32.49 14.96 19.03
CA ASP A 36 31.47 15.49 19.92
C ASP A 36 30.51 16.44 19.18
N ASP A 37 31.02 17.21 18.20
CA ASP A 37 30.18 18.08 17.37
C ASP A 37 29.22 17.26 16.50
N ILE A 38 29.69 16.17 15.88
CA ILE A 38 28.85 15.27 15.09
C ILE A 38 27.76 14.66 15.96
N PHE A 39 28.11 14.07 17.10
CA PHE A 39 27.12 13.45 17.97
C PHE A 39 26.08 14.45 18.44
N LYS A 40 26.51 15.63 18.89
CA LYS A 40 25.61 16.69 19.33
C LYS A 40 24.66 17.15 18.22
N LEU A 41 25.16 17.36 17.00
CA LEU A 41 24.33 17.77 15.87
C LEU A 41 23.35 16.65 15.46
N THR A 42 23.78 15.38 15.50
CA THR A 42 22.90 14.25 15.21
C THR A 42 21.82 14.09 16.28
N ASP A 43 22.14 14.25 17.57
CA ASP A 43 21.16 14.20 18.67
C ASP A 43 20.12 15.31 18.53
N GLN A 44 20.56 16.54 18.23
CA GLN A 44 19.66 17.66 17.95
C GLN A 44 18.76 17.40 16.74
N TRP A 45 19.30 16.77 15.69
CA TRP A 45 18.53 16.38 14.52
C TRP A 45 17.49 15.29 14.86
N GLU A 46 17.83 14.30 15.69
CA GLU A 46 16.89 13.28 16.17
C GLU A 46 15.73 13.89 16.94
N GLU A 47 16.00 14.86 17.81
CA GLU A 47 14.97 15.59 18.55
C GLU A 47 14.00 16.32 17.61
N LYS A 48 14.50 16.90 16.51
CA LYS A 48 13.64 17.52 15.49
C LYS A 48 12.75 16.48 14.79
N VAL A 49 13.31 15.31 14.46
CA VAL A 49 12.53 14.21 13.86
C VAL A 49 11.44 13.75 14.83
N GLU A 50 11.79 13.49 16.09
CA GLU A 50 10.81 13.10 17.11
C GLU A 50 9.69 14.13 17.27
N LYS A 51 10.05 15.42 17.30
CA LYS A 51 9.08 16.51 17.39
C LYS A 51 8.12 16.52 16.19
N CYS A 52 8.65 16.35 14.98
CA CYS A 52 7.84 16.22 13.76
C CYS A 52 6.84 15.06 13.89
N ILE A 53 7.30 13.88 14.33
CA ILE A 53 6.43 12.70 14.52
C ILE A 53 5.29 13.00 15.51
N LYS A 54 5.61 13.59 16.66
CA LYS A 54 4.65 13.91 17.71
C LYS A 54 3.62 14.96 17.30
N GLN A 55 3.97 15.85 16.38
CA GLN A 55 3.04 16.85 15.84
C GLN A 55 2.07 16.24 14.82
N HIS A 56 2.53 15.28 14.03
CA HIS A 56 1.81 14.76 12.87
C HIS A 56 1.02 13.47 13.12
N LEU A 57 1.29 12.74 14.21
CA LEU A 57 0.62 11.47 14.51
C LEU A 57 -0.08 11.47 15.86
N LYS A 58 -1.33 10.97 15.89
CA LYS A 58 -2.10 10.75 17.12
C LYS A 58 -2.79 9.37 17.13
N PRO A 59 -2.73 8.62 18.26
CA PRO A 59 -1.79 8.80 19.37
C PRO A 59 -0.34 8.60 18.89
N ILE A 60 0.64 8.96 19.70
CA ILE A 60 2.06 8.82 19.34
C ILE A 60 2.40 7.32 19.25
N PRO A 61 2.93 6.83 18.12
CA PRO A 61 3.38 5.44 18.00
C PRO A 61 4.75 5.28 18.64
N GLU A 62 4.79 5.12 19.97
CA GLU A 62 6.06 5.03 20.74
C GLU A 62 7.01 3.97 20.18
N PHE A 63 6.49 2.81 19.76
CA PHE A 63 7.33 1.77 19.14
C PHE A 63 8.07 2.22 17.87
N LEU A 64 7.49 3.13 17.06
CA LEU A 64 8.18 3.69 15.90
C LEU A 64 9.21 4.75 16.30
N VAL A 65 8.88 5.57 17.31
CA VAL A 65 9.80 6.58 17.85
C VAL A 65 11.01 5.91 18.48
N ASP A 66 10.79 4.90 19.30
CA ASP A 66 11.83 4.09 19.93
C ASP A 66 12.67 3.37 18.88
N ASN A 67 12.04 2.72 17.89
CA ASN A 67 12.79 2.10 16.81
C ASN A 67 13.63 3.12 16.05
N PHE A 68 13.13 4.32 15.77
CA PHE A 68 13.95 5.36 15.14
C PHE A 68 15.17 5.71 16.00
N LYS A 69 14.97 6.00 17.29
CA LYS A 69 16.03 6.39 18.24
C LYS A 69 17.08 5.30 18.47
N TYR A 70 16.65 4.04 18.57
CA TYR A 70 17.51 2.93 18.98
C TYR A 70 17.91 2.01 17.81
N SER A 71 17.47 2.28 16.58
CA SER A 71 17.84 1.47 15.41
C SER A 71 19.30 1.59 14.99
N SER A 72 19.99 2.65 15.43
CA SER A 72 21.41 2.78 15.19
C SER A 72 22.18 2.09 16.34
N LEU A 73 22.82 0.96 16.03
CA LEU A 73 23.79 0.22 16.89
C LEU A 73 24.97 1.08 17.39
N THR A 74 24.99 2.35 16.99
CA THR A 74 26.13 3.27 16.98
C THR A 74 26.33 4.08 18.25
N ARG A 75 25.42 4.03 19.24
CA ARG A 75 25.63 4.87 20.45
C ARG A 75 26.69 4.33 21.41
N LEU A 76 26.90 3.02 21.45
CA LEU A 76 27.80 2.38 22.43
C LEU A 76 28.99 1.69 21.77
N SER A 77 28.78 0.96 20.68
CA SER A 77 29.88 0.29 19.96
C SER A 77 30.82 1.31 19.31
N ASP A 78 30.29 2.29 18.56
CA ASP A 78 31.11 3.35 17.94
C ASP A 78 31.82 4.22 18.99
N ARG A 79 31.14 4.57 20.10
CA ARG A 79 31.78 5.29 21.23
C ARG A 79 32.91 4.48 21.87
N LEU A 80 32.74 3.16 21.98
CA LEU A 80 33.75 2.27 22.57
C LEU A 80 34.95 2.08 21.63
N GLU A 81 34.72 1.79 20.35
CA GLU A 81 35.78 1.69 19.34
C GLU A 81 36.62 2.98 19.26
N PHE A 82 35.96 4.15 19.39
CA PHE A 82 36.62 5.45 19.48
C PHE A 82 37.46 5.62 20.75
N SER A 83 36.88 5.29 21.93
CA SER A 83 37.56 5.45 23.22
C SER A 83 38.86 4.64 23.35
N TYR A 84 39.02 3.57 22.55
CA TYR A 84 40.20 2.71 22.56
C TYR A 84 41.20 3.00 21.42
N GLY A 85 41.02 4.06 20.62
CA GLY A 85 42.06 4.58 19.72
C GLY A 85 42.34 3.73 18.47
N TRP A 86 41.34 3.01 17.95
CA TRP A 86 41.52 2.14 16.77
C TRP A 86 41.52 2.89 15.42
N LEU A 87 41.01 4.12 15.38
CA LEU A 87 41.05 5.00 14.20
C LEU A 87 42.29 5.90 14.27
N LYS A 88 43.31 5.58 13.46
CA LYS A 88 44.64 6.21 13.55
C LYS A 88 44.80 7.45 12.66
N ASN A 89 44.01 7.59 11.58
CA ASN A 89 44.17 8.66 10.59
C ASN A 89 42.89 9.50 10.35
N THR A 90 43.01 10.65 9.68
CA THR A 90 41.91 11.58 9.37
C THR A 90 40.89 11.01 8.37
N ASP A 91 41.35 10.26 7.38
CA ASP A 91 40.48 9.67 6.36
C ASP A 91 39.49 8.66 6.99
N ASP A 92 39.97 7.89 7.98
CA ASP A 92 39.14 6.93 8.72
C ASP A 92 38.03 7.64 9.54
N LYS A 93 38.29 8.87 9.99
CA LYS A 93 37.30 9.68 10.75
C LYS A 93 36.21 10.24 9.83
N ASP A 94 36.57 10.72 8.65
CA ASP A 94 35.62 11.26 7.68
C ASP A 94 34.69 10.16 7.13
N GLU A 95 35.23 8.96 6.90
CA GLU A 95 34.44 7.78 6.53
C GLU A 95 33.48 7.39 7.65
N MET A 96 33.96 7.33 8.90
CA MET A 96 33.12 7.08 10.07
C MET A 96 31.97 8.10 10.20
N TYR A 97 32.24 9.41 10.04
CA TYR A 97 31.19 10.42 10.12
C TYR A 97 30.14 10.24 9.02
N LYS A 98 30.55 9.87 7.80
CA LYS A 98 29.63 9.53 6.73
C LYS A 98 28.78 8.31 7.10
N ASP A 99 29.36 7.29 7.71
CA ASP A 99 28.63 6.09 8.12
C ASP A 99 27.60 6.38 9.21
N ILE A 100 27.92 7.22 10.18
CA ILE A 100 26.96 7.70 11.19
C ILE A 100 25.77 8.38 10.51
N ILE A 101 26.04 9.35 9.62
CA ILE A 101 24.98 10.08 8.90
C ILE A 101 24.18 9.16 7.98
N ASN A 102 24.83 8.25 7.26
CA ASN A 102 24.17 7.26 6.41
C ASN A 102 23.26 6.34 7.21
N SER A 103 23.71 5.88 8.38
CA SER A 103 22.92 5.06 9.31
C SER A 103 21.67 5.82 9.76
N LYS A 104 21.80 7.10 10.15
CA LYS A 104 20.65 7.95 10.51
C LYS A 104 19.67 8.15 9.35
N LEU A 105 20.18 8.38 8.14
CA LEU A 105 19.37 8.51 6.93
C LEU A 105 18.62 7.22 6.59
N GLN A 106 19.26 6.05 6.75
CA GLN A 106 18.60 4.75 6.58
C GLN A 106 17.51 4.53 7.63
N SER A 107 17.75 4.92 8.89
CA SER A 107 16.72 4.87 9.94
C SER A 107 15.53 5.76 9.63
N LEU A 108 15.77 6.98 9.14
CA LEU A 108 14.72 7.89 8.69
C LEU A 108 13.93 7.31 7.51
N GLN A 109 14.63 6.70 6.53
CA GLN A 109 13.97 6.06 5.39
C GLN A 109 13.08 4.90 5.82
N ARG A 110 13.55 4.01 6.70
CA ARG A 110 12.71 2.94 7.27
C ARG A 110 11.49 3.49 8.00
N PHE A 111 11.64 4.61 8.69
CA PHE A 111 10.51 5.29 9.33
C PHE A 111 9.51 5.82 8.30
N GLN A 112 9.96 6.48 7.23
CA GLN A 112 9.10 6.91 6.12
C GLN A 112 8.35 5.72 5.48
N ASP A 113 9.00 4.57 5.34
CA ASP A 113 8.38 3.34 4.83
C ASP A 113 7.22 2.86 5.73
N TYR A 114 7.39 2.89 7.06
CA TYR A 114 6.30 2.58 8.00
C TYR A 114 5.14 3.59 7.91
N LEU A 115 5.43 4.88 7.70
CA LEU A 115 4.38 5.88 7.46
C LEU A 115 3.62 5.63 6.16
N LEU A 116 4.31 5.21 5.10
CA LEU A 116 3.67 4.83 3.85
C LEU A 116 2.72 3.64 4.05
N ILE A 117 3.14 2.65 4.84
CA ILE A 117 2.31 1.50 5.22
C ILE A 117 1.07 1.95 6.01
N LEU A 118 1.24 2.85 6.98
CA LEU A 118 0.14 3.42 7.75
C LEU A 118 -0.85 4.18 6.84
N ASN A 119 -0.35 5.03 5.95
CA ASN A 119 -1.20 5.75 4.98
C ASN A 119 -1.96 4.77 4.07
N ASN A 120 -1.30 3.71 3.61
CA ASN A 120 -1.95 2.69 2.81
C ASN A 120 -3.07 1.95 3.57
N ASN A 121 -2.93 1.77 4.89
CA ASN A 121 -4.01 1.22 5.73
C ASN A 121 -5.21 2.17 5.80
N HIS A 122 -4.99 3.49 5.81
CA HIS A 122 -6.08 4.48 5.78
C HIS A 122 -6.80 4.51 4.42
N GLU A 123 -6.06 4.52 3.32
CA GLU A 123 -6.64 4.61 1.97
C GLU A 123 -7.35 3.32 1.55
N LYS A 124 -6.81 2.18 1.98
CA LYS A 124 -7.30 0.85 1.63
C LYS A 124 -7.47 0.03 2.90
N PRO A 125 -8.49 0.35 3.72
CA PRO A 125 -8.79 -0.43 4.91
C PRO A 125 -9.02 -1.88 4.48
N GLN A 126 -8.31 -2.80 5.11
CA GLN A 126 -8.47 -4.21 4.77
C GLN A 126 -9.76 -4.77 5.34
N ASP A 127 -10.31 -5.76 4.63
CA ASP A 127 -11.35 -6.63 5.17
C ASP A 127 -10.86 -7.31 6.44
N LYS A 128 -11.79 -7.84 7.23
CA LYS A 128 -11.52 -8.45 8.54
C LYS A 128 -10.46 -9.58 8.43
N ILE A 129 -9.27 -9.33 8.95
CA ILE A 129 -8.15 -10.29 8.99
C ILE A 129 -8.39 -11.27 10.14
N ASN A 130 -8.81 -12.50 9.82
CA ASN A 130 -9.19 -13.50 10.83
C ASN A 130 -8.32 -14.75 10.80
N THR A 131 -7.61 -15.01 9.70
CA THR A 131 -6.80 -16.23 9.54
C THR A 131 -5.31 -15.94 9.48
N ILE A 132 -4.49 -16.97 9.74
CA ILE A 132 -3.03 -16.91 9.57
C ILE A 132 -2.65 -16.59 8.12
N GLN A 133 -3.45 -17.07 7.16
CA GLN A 133 -3.23 -16.78 5.75
C GLN A 133 -3.52 -15.30 5.44
N ASP A 134 -4.57 -14.71 6.02
CA ASP A 134 -4.87 -13.29 5.86
C ASP A 134 -3.72 -12.42 6.42
N LYS A 135 -3.18 -12.77 7.58
CA LYS A 135 -2.01 -12.07 8.16
C LYS A 135 -0.77 -12.22 7.27
N THR A 136 -0.53 -13.42 6.75
CA THR A 136 0.56 -13.68 5.79
C THR A 136 0.43 -12.81 4.55
N ASP A 137 -0.78 -12.73 3.99
CA ASP A 137 -1.07 -11.92 2.81
C ASP A 137 -0.94 -10.43 3.10
N TYR A 138 -1.41 -9.98 4.27
CA TYR A 138 -1.23 -8.63 4.76
C TYR A 138 0.25 -8.26 4.80
N ILE A 139 1.07 -9.04 5.51
CA ILE A 139 2.49 -8.80 5.70
C ILE A 139 3.19 -8.70 4.34
N LEU A 140 2.99 -9.69 3.45
CA LEU A 140 3.62 -9.70 2.13
C LEU A 140 3.16 -8.51 1.27
N ALA A 141 1.88 -8.13 1.35
CA ALA A 141 1.38 -6.95 0.63
C ALA A 141 2.00 -5.64 1.14
N LYS A 142 2.24 -5.51 2.45
CA LYS A 142 2.90 -4.33 3.03
C LYS A 142 4.38 -4.28 2.72
N LEU A 143 5.10 -5.40 2.77
CA LEU A 143 6.49 -5.42 2.33
C LEU A 143 6.62 -5.15 0.82
N TYR A 144 5.66 -5.60 0.01
CA TYR A 144 5.64 -5.30 -1.42
C TYR A 144 5.42 -3.81 -1.70
N LEU A 145 4.70 -3.09 -0.82
CA LEU A 145 4.51 -1.64 -0.94
C LEU A 145 5.83 -0.88 -0.80
N VAL A 146 6.72 -1.36 0.07
CA VAL A 146 8.01 -0.75 0.39
C VAL A 146 9.17 -1.57 -0.17
N PHE A 147 8.97 -2.25 -1.30
CA PHE A 147 9.90 -3.26 -1.82
C PHE A 147 11.32 -2.68 -2.05
N ASN A 148 12.21 -2.93 -1.09
CA ASN A 148 13.57 -2.40 -1.02
C ASN A 148 14.48 -3.33 -0.18
N ASP A 149 15.68 -2.84 0.14
CA ASP A 149 16.72 -3.60 0.86
C ASP A 149 16.63 -3.54 2.39
N HIS A 150 15.55 -2.99 2.95
CA HIS A 150 15.38 -2.88 4.39
C HIS A 150 14.63 -4.08 4.99
N PHE A 151 14.97 -4.37 6.25
CA PHE A 151 14.24 -5.31 7.07
C PHE A 151 13.19 -4.59 7.93
N TYR A 152 12.03 -5.22 8.07
CA TYR A 152 10.87 -4.68 8.78
C TYR A 152 10.38 -5.66 9.84
N SER A 153 9.93 -5.13 10.98
CA SER A 153 9.38 -5.93 12.06
C SER A 153 7.96 -6.36 11.72
N ILE A 154 7.68 -7.68 11.73
CA ILE A 154 6.30 -8.18 11.59
C ILE A 154 5.39 -7.57 12.65
N GLU A 155 5.87 -7.43 13.87
CA GLU A 155 5.11 -6.84 14.96
C GLU A 155 4.62 -5.44 14.60
N TYR A 156 5.51 -4.60 14.06
CA TYR A 156 5.18 -3.23 13.68
C TYR A 156 4.21 -3.19 12.51
N LEU A 157 4.37 -4.09 11.53
CA LEU A 157 3.43 -4.22 10.42
C LEU A 157 2.02 -4.52 10.94
N LEU A 158 1.88 -5.46 11.89
CA LEU A 158 0.59 -5.83 12.46
C LEU A 158 0.00 -4.73 13.35
N GLU A 159 0.81 -4.07 14.17
CA GLU A 159 0.38 -2.92 15.00
C GLU A 159 -0.13 -1.74 14.16
N LEU A 160 0.57 -1.39 13.06
CA LEU A 160 0.12 -0.35 12.13
C LEU A 160 -1.17 -0.74 11.41
N GLY A 161 -1.41 -2.04 11.24
CA GLY A 161 -2.63 -2.61 10.67
C GLY A 161 -3.79 -2.73 11.65
N ASP A 162 -3.60 -2.45 12.94
CA ASP A 162 -4.60 -2.71 13.99
C ASP A 162 -4.97 -4.22 14.06
N ILE A 163 -3.99 -5.10 13.82
CA ILE A 163 -4.16 -6.56 13.74
C ILE A 163 -3.64 -7.18 15.03
N SER A 164 -4.52 -7.86 15.76
CA SER A 164 -4.13 -8.58 16.97
C SER A 164 -3.25 -9.79 16.66
N TYR A 165 -2.31 -10.09 17.55
CA TYR A 165 -1.44 -11.27 17.47
C TYR A 165 -1.12 -11.78 18.88
N ARG A 166 -0.79 -13.07 18.97
CA ARG A 166 -0.30 -13.68 20.21
C ARG A 166 1.21 -13.43 20.35
N ASN A 167 1.72 -13.50 21.58
CA ASN A 167 3.12 -13.16 21.90
C ASN A 167 4.18 -13.71 20.92
N LYS A 168 4.17 -15.01 20.62
CA LYS A 168 5.15 -15.65 19.71
C LYS A 168 4.72 -15.69 18.23
N GLU A 169 3.53 -15.21 17.91
CA GLU A 169 2.96 -15.33 16.57
C GLU A 169 3.76 -14.56 15.49
N PRO A 170 4.24 -13.32 15.73
CA PRO A 170 5.12 -12.65 14.76
C PRO A 170 6.37 -13.47 14.42
N PHE A 171 6.98 -14.13 15.42
CA PHE A 171 8.14 -14.98 15.20
C PHE A 171 7.80 -16.23 14.36
N GLU A 172 6.72 -16.92 14.69
CA GLU A 172 6.24 -18.09 13.92
C GLU A 172 5.88 -17.72 12.48
N LEU A 173 5.30 -16.52 12.27
CA LEU A 173 5.02 -15.98 10.95
C LEU A 173 6.31 -15.70 10.17
N ALA A 174 7.33 -15.09 10.79
CA ALA A 174 8.62 -14.87 10.17
C ALA A 174 9.27 -16.18 9.72
N GLU A 175 9.32 -17.17 10.61
CA GLU A 175 9.89 -18.49 10.32
C GLU A 175 9.13 -19.20 9.19
N SER A 176 7.79 -19.15 9.21
CA SER A 176 6.94 -19.74 8.17
C SER A 176 7.15 -19.08 6.80
N LEU A 177 7.23 -17.75 6.76
CA LEU A 177 7.49 -16.99 5.53
C LEU A 177 8.90 -17.27 4.99
N TYR A 178 9.89 -17.35 5.88
CA TYR A 178 11.27 -17.66 5.54
C TYR A 178 11.42 -19.06 4.97
N LYS A 179 10.84 -20.08 5.61
CA LYS A 179 10.83 -21.47 5.11
C LYS A 179 10.17 -21.60 3.74
N LYS A 180 9.16 -20.77 3.44
CA LYS A 180 8.53 -20.70 2.10
C LYS A 180 9.42 -19.97 1.07
N GLY A 181 10.46 -19.30 1.51
CA GLY A 181 11.37 -18.47 0.70
C GLY A 181 10.75 -17.15 0.28
N TYR A 182 9.68 -16.69 0.94
CA TYR A 182 9.02 -15.43 0.59
C TYR A 182 9.71 -14.21 1.20
N VAL A 183 10.45 -14.41 2.28
CA VAL A 183 11.18 -13.34 2.96
C VAL A 183 12.58 -13.84 3.35
N ALA A 184 13.52 -12.92 3.49
CA ALA A 184 14.79 -13.11 4.20
C ALA A 184 14.61 -12.62 5.65
N VAL A 185 15.44 -13.11 6.57
CA VAL A 185 15.45 -12.71 7.98
C VAL A 185 16.77 -12.01 8.33
N ALA A 186 16.72 -10.94 9.13
CA ALA A 186 17.94 -10.27 9.59
C ALA A 186 18.57 -11.11 10.72
N ASP A 187 19.69 -11.76 10.42
CA ASP A 187 20.62 -12.49 11.30
C ASP A 187 20.00 -13.36 12.43
N GLU A 188 20.31 -14.67 12.40
CA GLU A 188 19.59 -15.72 13.14
C GLU A 188 19.61 -15.57 14.67
N TYR A 189 20.58 -14.83 15.22
CA TYR A 189 20.87 -14.80 16.64
C TYR A 189 20.01 -13.83 17.46
N ASN A 190 19.59 -12.68 16.93
CA ASN A 190 18.97 -11.61 17.76
C ASN A 190 17.79 -10.83 17.15
N LYS A 191 17.46 -11.00 15.86
CA LYS A 191 16.40 -10.21 15.19
C LYS A 191 15.39 -11.05 14.42
N LYS A 192 14.94 -12.14 15.03
CA LYS A 192 14.10 -13.19 14.42
C LYS A 192 12.72 -12.77 13.87
N GLN A 193 12.34 -11.51 13.98
CA GLN A 193 11.07 -10.97 13.45
C GLN A 193 11.28 -9.88 12.39
N MET A 194 12.54 -9.51 12.11
CA MET A 194 12.90 -8.53 11.10
C MET A 194 13.03 -9.24 9.75
N ILE A 195 12.14 -8.91 8.82
CA ILE A 195 12.01 -9.60 7.54
C ILE A 195 12.10 -8.65 6.36
N GLN A 196 12.63 -9.15 5.25
CA GLN A 196 12.71 -8.43 3.98
C GLN A 196 12.05 -9.28 2.90
N LEU A 197 11.25 -8.68 2.01
CA LEU A 197 10.61 -9.41 0.92
C LEU A 197 11.65 -9.91 -0.09
N THR A 198 11.57 -11.19 -0.46
CA THR A 198 12.38 -11.73 -1.57
C THR A 198 11.67 -11.54 -2.91
N VAL A 199 12.40 -11.71 -4.00
CA VAL A 199 11.82 -11.77 -5.37
C VAL A 199 10.73 -12.84 -5.49
N LYS A 200 10.89 -13.99 -4.81
CA LYS A 200 9.88 -15.06 -4.78
C LYS A 200 8.63 -14.62 -4.03
N GLY A 201 8.78 -13.90 -2.92
CA GLY A 201 7.67 -13.29 -2.18
C GLY A 201 6.93 -12.23 -3.00
N ALA A 202 7.65 -11.35 -3.68
CA ALA A 202 7.07 -10.35 -4.59
C ALA A 202 6.24 -11.02 -5.71
N SER A 203 6.81 -12.05 -6.35
CA SER A 203 6.13 -12.83 -7.38
C SER A 203 4.85 -13.51 -6.86
N TYR A 204 4.83 -13.93 -5.59
CA TYR A 204 3.62 -14.47 -4.95
C TYR A 204 2.52 -13.41 -4.86
N VAL A 205 2.84 -12.20 -4.40
CA VAL A 205 1.89 -11.09 -4.28
C VAL A 205 1.30 -10.71 -5.64
N GLU A 206 2.13 -10.64 -6.69
CA GLU A 206 1.69 -10.34 -8.05
C GLU A 206 0.73 -11.39 -8.62
N ARG A 207 1.05 -12.69 -8.47
CA ARG A 207 0.16 -13.78 -8.90
C ARG A 207 -1.19 -13.71 -8.19
N LYS A 208 -1.18 -13.41 -6.89
CA LYS A 208 -2.40 -13.28 -6.10
C LYS A 208 -3.24 -12.09 -6.55
N LYS A 209 -2.63 -10.92 -6.79
CA LYS A 209 -3.32 -9.75 -7.37
C LYS A 209 -4.00 -10.09 -8.69
N LYS A 210 -3.26 -10.69 -9.64
CA LYS A 210 -3.80 -11.14 -10.93
C LYS A 210 -4.97 -12.12 -10.77
N SER A 211 -4.87 -13.07 -9.84
CA SER A 211 -5.97 -14.00 -9.58
C SER A 211 -7.21 -13.30 -9.01
N THR A 212 -7.02 -12.33 -8.11
CA THR A 212 -8.13 -11.57 -7.53
C THR A 212 -8.80 -10.68 -8.56
N GLU A 213 -8.03 -10.03 -9.43
CA GLU A 213 -8.53 -9.25 -10.56
C GLU A 213 -9.35 -10.11 -11.52
N LYS A 214 -8.84 -11.31 -11.88
CA LYS A 214 -9.58 -12.26 -12.71
C LYS A 214 -10.89 -12.70 -12.06
N LYS A 215 -10.89 -13.01 -10.75
CA LYS A 215 -12.11 -13.36 -10.01
C LYS A 215 -13.12 -12.22 -9.98
N ARG A 216 -12.66 -10.98 -9.80
CA ARG A 216 -13.51 -9.78 -9.84
C ARG A 216 -14.12 -9.57 -11.22
N ALA A 217 -13.33 -9.75 -12.29
CA ALA A 217 -13.82 -9.66 -13.66
C ALA A 217 -14.91 -10.70 -13.95
N LEU A 218 -14.68 -11.96 -13.56
CA LEU A 218 -15.68 -13.04 -13.69
C LEU A 218 -16.96 -12.77 -12.90
N LYS A 219 -16.84 -12.24 -11.67
CA LYS A 219 -18.00 -11.86 -10.86
C LYS A 219 -18.81 -10.75 -11.52
N HIS A 220 -18.13 -9.71 -12.02
CA HIS A 220 -18.78 -8.61 -12.73
C HIS A 220 -19.47 -9.08 -14.02
N GLU A 221 -18.83 -9.99 -14.78
CA GLU A 221 -19.44 -10.61 -15.96
C GLU A 221 -20.73 -11.36 -15.60
N LYS A 222 -20.69 -12.14 -14.52
CA LYS A 222 -21.88 -12.86 -14.03
C LYS A 222 -23.01 -11.90 -13.61
N GLU A 223 -22.72 -10.89 -12.80
CA GLU A 223 -23.71 -9.89 -12.38
C GLU A 223 -24.32 -9.12 -13.57
N LEU A 224 -23.51 -8.83 -14.59
CA LEU A 224 -23.98 -8.15 -15.79
C LEU A 224 -24.88 -9.06 -16.63
N ASN A 225 -24.51 -10.34 -16.77
CA ASN A 225 -25.34 -11.33 -17.46
C ASN A 225 -26.71 -11.51 -16.77
N GLU A 226 -26.73 -11.56 -15.44
CA GLU A 226 -27.99 -11.61 -14.66
C GLU A 226 -28.86 -10.36 -14.93
N LYS A 227 -28.26 -9.17 -15.00
CA LYS A 227 -29.00 -7.93 -15.36
C LYS A 227 -29.53 -7.96 -16.79
N VAL A 228 -28.78 -8.52 -17.74
CA VAL A 228 -29.24 -8.71 -19.13
C VAL A 228 -30.44 -9.66 -19.18
N ASP A 229 -30.40 -10.77 -18.44
CA ASP A 229 -31.50 -11.74 -18.39
C ASP A 229 -32.78 -11.10 -17.83
N ILE A 230 -32.67 -10.24 -16.80
CA ILE A 230 -33.80 -9.45 -16.28
C ILE A 230 -34.39 -8.53 -17.36
N VAL A 231 -33.55 -7.89 -18.17
CA VAL A 231 -34.00 -7.03 -19.27
C VAL A 231 -34.74 -7.85 -20.34
N ILE A 232 -34.19 -9.00 -20.73
CA ILE A 232 -34.80 -9.93 -21.70
C ILE A 232 -36.19 -10.37 -21.21
N GLU A 233 -36.29 -10.84 -19.95
CA GLU A 233 -37.58 -11.24 -19.37
C GLU A 233 -38.60 -10.10 -19.34
N LYS A 234 -38.16 -8.87 -19.04
CA LYS A 234 -39.05 -7.71 -19.02
C LYS A 234 -39.55 -7.36 -20.42
N LEU A 235 -38.69 -7.42 -21.43
CA LEU A 235 -39.05 -7.16 -22.83
C LEU A 235 -40.08 -8.17 -23.33
N GLN A 236 -39.89 -9.46 -23.02
CA GLN A 236 -40.86 -10.51 -23.32
C GLN A 236 -42.23 -10.22 -22.68
N LYS A 237 -42.25 -9.82 -21.40
CA LYS A 237 -43.50 -9.46 -20.69
C LYS A 237 -44.21 -8.24 -21.27
N LEU A 238 -43.46 -7.31 -21.87
CA LEU A 238 -44.02 -6.13 -22.54
C LEU A 238 -44.53 -6.43 -23.96
N GLY A 239 -44.39 -7.68 -24.43
CA GLY A 239 -44.86 -8.10 -25.75
C GLY A 239 -43.87 -7.81 -26.88
N TYR A 240 -42.63 -7.41 -26.57
CA TYR A 240 -41.58 -7.31 -27.56
C TYR A 240 -41.12 -8.72 -27.95
N GLY A 241 -41.44 -9.12 -29.19
CA GLY A 241 -41.11 -10.43 -29.76
C GLY A 241 -40.25 -10.35 -31.02
N GLN A 242 -39.80 -9.14 -31.40
CA GLN A 242 -38.95 -8.97 -32.58
C GLN A 242 -37.56 -9.55 -32.30
N GLU A 243 -37.13 -10.51 -33.12
CA GLU A 243 -35.85 -11.22 -33.01
C GLU A 243 -34.67 -10.24 -32.91
N ILE A 244 -34.71 -9.15 -33.66
CA ILE A 244 -33.67 -8.10 -33.67
C ILE A 244 -33.39 -7.51 -32.27
N ILE A 245 -34.38 -7.37 -31.40
CA ILE A 245 -34.18 -6.84 -30.03
C ILE A 245 -33.36 -7.85 -29.21
N PHE A 246 -33.67 -9.13 -29.35
CA PHE A 246 -33.03 -10.19 -28.58
C PHE A 246 -31.62 -10.45 -29.09
N GLU A 247 -31.41 -10.47 -30.42
CA GLU A 247 -30.09 -10.58 -31.01
C GLU A 247 -29.15 -9.47 -30.55
N GLU A 248 -29.62 -8.22 -30.58
CA GLU A 248 -28.85 -7.04 -30.15
C GLU A 248 -28.46 -7.11 -28.66
N ILE A 249 -29.38 -7.56 -27.81
CA ILE A 249 -29.15 -7.67 -26.36
C ILE A 249 -28.30 -8.90 -26.01
N GLU A 250 -28.46 -10.03 -26.71
CA GLU A 250 -27.60 -11.21 -26.54
C GLU A 250 -26.19 -10.98 -27.08
N GLU A 251 -26.03 -10.22 -28.17
CA GLU A 251 -24.71 -9.80 -28.65
C GLU A 251 -23.98 -9.00 -27.56
N LEU A 252 -24.67 -8.05 -26.92
CA LEU A 252 -24.14 -7.29 -25.79
C LEU A 252 -23.75 -8.19 -24.61
N LYS A 253 -24.52 -9.26 -24.33
CA LYS A 253 -24.18 -10.29 -23.34
C LYS A 253 -22.86 -10.98 -23.68
N SER A 254 -22.67 -11.37 -24.94
CA SER A 254 -21.46 -12.06 -25.42
C SER A 254 -20.20 -11.18 -25.40
N LEU A 255 -20.36 -9.86 -25.47
CA LEU A 255 -19.29 -8.86 -25.49
C LEU A 255 -18.92 -8.37 -24.07
N SER A 256 -19.75 -8.65 -23.07
CA SER A 256 -19.60 -8.17 -21.70
C SER A 256 -18.28 -8.62 -21.03
N GLY A 257 -17.83 -9.85 -21.30
CA GLY A 257 -16.55 -10.40 -20.81
C GLY A 257 -15.32 -10.04 -21.66
N LYS A 258 -15.53 -9.46 -22.86
CA LYS A 258 -14.46 -9.17 -23.84
C LYS A 258 -14.05 -7.69 -23.87
N LEU A 259 -14.92 -6.79 -23.40
CA LEU A 259 -14.74 -5.34 -23.51
C LEU A 259 -14.55 -4.66 -22.15
N LYS A 260 -13.84 -3.53 -22.16
CA LYS A 260 -13.77 -2.64 -20.98
C LYS A 260 -15.17 -2.05 -20.70
N LYS A 261 -15.57 -1.93 -19.43
CA LYS A 261 -16.89 -1.40 -19.00
C LYS A 261 -17.31 -0.12 -19.74
N LYS A 262 -16.40 0.85 -19.90
CA LYS A 262 -16.68 2.11 -20.61
C LYS A 262 -17.06 1.88 -22.09
N THR A 263 -16.29 1.05 -22.78
CA THR A 263 -16.53 0.69 -24.19
C THR A 263 -17.84 -0.09 -24.34
N TRP A 264 -18.08 -1.04 -23.43
CA TRP A 264 -19.31 -1.82 -23.41
C TRP A 264 -20.55 -0.94 -23.19
N ILE A 265 -20.50 0.02 -22.25
CA ILE A 265 -21.59 0.97 -22.01
C ILE A 265 -21.82 1.88 -23.23
N GLN A 266 -20.77 2.25 -23.96
CA GLN A 266 -20.92 3.05 -25.19
C GLN A 266 -21.63 2.26 -26.29
N LEU A 267 -21.29 0.99 -26.48
CA LEU A 267 -21.96 0.12 -27.44
C LEU A 267 -23.42 -0.13 -27.06
N LEU A 268 -23.69 -0.41 -25.77
CA LEU A 268 -25.04 -0.53 -25.24
C LEU A 268 -25.87 0.73 -25.57
N LYS A 269 -25.31 1.92 -25.34
CA LYS A 269 -25.99 3.18 -25.65
C LYS A 269 -26.30 3.31 -27.13
N GLY A 270 -25.35 3.03 -28.02
CA GLY A 270 -25.57 3.08 -29.46
C GLY A 270 -26.71 2.17 -29.87
N LYS A 271 -26.59 0.86 -29.58
CA LYS A 271 -27.58 -0.16 -29.95
C LYS A 271 -28.98 0.14 -29.41
N VAL A 272 -29.12 0.55 -28.15
CA VAL A 272 -30.44 0.87 -27.56
C VAL A 272 -31.04 2.14 -28.14
N ILE A 273 -30.22 3.14 -28.48
CA ILE A 273 -30.68 4.36 -29.16
C ILE A 273 -31.14 4.03 -30.58
N ASP A 274 -30.41 3.21 -31.31
CA ASP A 274 -30.77 2.79 -32.67
C ASP A 274 -32.11 2.05 -32.67
N LEU A 275 -32.31 1.08 -31.77
CA LEU A 275 -33.59 0.39 -31.58
C LEU A 275 -34.75 1.35 -31.25
N ALA A 276 -34.48 2.45 -30.55
CA ALA A 276 -35.49 3.45 -30.22
C ALA A 276 -35.80 4.40 -31.40
N ILE A 277 -34.79 4.75 -32.20
CA ILE A 277 -34.94 5.57 -33.43
C ILE A 277 -35.74 4.80 -34.47
N ASP A 278 -35.45 3.52 -34.63
CA ASP A 278 -36.15 2.61 -35.55
C ASP A 278 -37.57 2.24 -35.06
N GLN A 279 -38.00 2.80 -33.94
CA GLN A 279 -39.30 2.57 -33.29
C GLN A 279 -39.56 1.08 -32.95
N VAL A 280 -38.50 0.28 -32.88
CA VAL A 280 -38.54 -1.12 -32.49
C VAL A 280 -38.85 -1.24 -30.99
N ILE A 281 -38.33 -0.31 -30.19
CA ILE A 281 -38.70 -0.12 -28.78
C ILE A 281 -39.13 1.32 -28.51
N ASN A 282 -40.01 1.53 -27.53
CA ASN A 282 -40.38 2.88 -27.12
C ASN A 282 -39.31 3.51 -26.20
N LYS A 283 -39.37 4.85 -26.04
CA LYS A 283 -38.41 5.62 -25.23
C LYS A 283 -38.34 5.18 -23.76
N GLU A 284 -39.47 4.74 -23.20
CA GLU A 284 -39.57 4.27 -21.81
C GLU A 284 -38.81 2.95 -21.62
N THR A 285 -38.96 2.04 -22.59
CA THR A 285 -38.26 0.75 -22.64
C THR A 285 -36.76 0.96 -22.86
N ALA A 286 -36.38 1.84 -23.78
CA ALA A 286 -34.98 2.22 -24.00
C ALA A 286 -34.33 2.81 -22.73
N SER A 287 -35.05 3.69 -22.02
CA SER A 287 -34.61 4.26 -20.74
C SER A 287 -34.39 3.16 -19.70
N TYR A 288 -35.34 2.23 -19.58
CA TYR A 288 -35.26 1.11 -18.64
C TYR A 288 -34.04 0.22 -18.91
N ILE A 289 -33.76 -0.13 -20.18
CA ILE A 289 -32.61 -0.95 -20.55
C ILE A 289 -31.31 -0.25 -20.15
N LEU A 290 -31.16 1.03 -20.49
CA LEU A 290 -29.98 1.82 -20.17
C LEU A 290 -29.79 1.94 -18.66
N GLU A 291 -30.83 2.27 -17.92
CA GLU A 291 -30.76 2.43 -16.46
C GLU A 291 -30.39 1.12 -15.75
N THR A 292 -30.98 0.00 -16.18
CA THR A 292 -30.75 -1.32 -15.58
C THR A 292 -29.32 -1.81 -15.85
N LEU A 293 -28.80 -1.59 -17.06
CA LEU A 293 -27.52 -2.18 -17.49
C LEU A 293 -26.29 -1.29 -17.26
N SER A 294 -26.46 0.02 -17.08
CA SER A 294 -25.31 0.95 -17.03
C SER A 294 -25.00 1.57 -15.66
N GLU A 295 -25.78 1.28 -14.61
CA GLU A 295 -25.65 1.95 -13.30
C GLU A 295 -25.57 3.47 -13.45
N GLY A 296 -26.72 4.13 -13.63
CA GLY A 296 -26.82 5.59 -13.60
C GLY A 296 -26.88 6.32 -14.95
N ALA A 297 -27.46 5.73 -16.00
CA ALA A 297 -27.79 6.46 -17.24
C ALA A 297 -29.02 7.39 -17.14
N SER A 298 -29.51 7.69 -15.94
CA SER A 298 -30.75 8.44 -15.67
C SER A 298 -30.68 9.96 -15.96
N LYS A 299 -29.90 10.40 -16.97
CA LYS A 299 -29.82 11.80 -17.40
C LYS A 299 -29.88 12.07 -18.91
N LEU A 300 -30.11 11.09 -19.78
CA LEU A 300 -30.04 11.31 -21.24
C LEU A 300 -31.38 11.28 -22.00
N LEU A 301 -32.49 10.89 -21.37
CA LEU A 301 -33.79 10.81 -22.06
C LEU A 301 -34.88 11.73 -21.46
N LYS A 302 -34.49 12.74 -20.68
CA LYS A 302 -35.36 13.87 -20.35
C LYS A 302 -35.19 14.97 -21.40
N SER A 303 -35.93 14.85 -22.50
CA SER A 303 -36.34 15.97 -23.37
C SER A 303 -37.83 15.89 -23.60
#